data_AF-A0A0N4TFD0-F1
#
_entry.id   AF-A0A0N4TFD0-F1
#
_cell.length_a   1.000
_cell.length_b   1.000
_cell.length_c   1.000
_cell.angle_alpha   90.00
_cell.angle_beta   90.00
_cell.angle_gamma   90.00
#
_symmetry.space_group_name_H-M   'P 1'
#
loop_
_entity.id
_entity.type
_entity.pdbx_description
1 polymer ?
#
loop_
_entity_poly.entity_id
_entity_poly.type
_entity_poly.pdbx_seq_one_letter_code
_entity_poly.pdbx_strand_id
1 'polypeptide(L)'
;MSDKLPEIDDTGTFCFQVGKSKQFISPYQANPFDNCYKSDCHPDAKCTATPTGYRCQCPETHRDLNPLKAGRDCVSYAGVNECERKEWNECDENARCIDEDYLYR
;
A
#
# COMPACT_ATOMS: atom_id res chain seq x y z
N MET A 1 -1.69 -28.20 -16.02
CA MET A 1 -2.02 -27.70 -14.67
C MET A 1 -3.32 -28.38 -14.30
N SER A 2 -3.28 -29.37 -13.42
CA SER A 2 -4.48 -30.10 -13.02
C SER A 2 -4.91 -29.51 -11.69
N ASP A 3 -5.97 -28.71 -11.70
CA ASP A 3 -6.58 -28.19 -10.48
C ASP A 3 -7.21 -29.38 -9.74
N LYS A 4 -6.63 -29.73 -8.59
CA LYS A 4 -7.20 -30.72 -7.68
C LYS A 4 -8.40 -30.07 -7.00
N LEU A 5 -9.50 -30.81 -6.87
CA LEU A 5 -10.70 -30.35 -6.16
C LEU A 5 -10.33 -29.81 -4.76
N PRO A 6 -10.99 -28.73 -4.29
CA PRO A 6 -10.67 -28.12 -3.01
C PRO A 6 -10.94 -29.09 -1.86
N GLU A 7 -10.00 -29.18 -0.92
CA GLU A 7 -10.16 -29.93 0.33
C GLU A 7 -10.82 -29.01 1.37
N ILE A 8 -11.70 -29.57 2.21
CA ILE A 8 -12.43 -28.84 3.27
C ILE A 8 -11.63 -29.00 4.57
N ASP A 9 -11.27 -27.89 5.23
CA ASP A 9 -10.62 -27.93 6.54
C ASP A 9 -11.61 -28.24 7.69
N ASP A 10 -11.10 -28.45 8.91
CA ASP A 10 -11.92 -28.78 10.09
C ASP A 10 -12.95 -27.69 10.45
N THR A 11 -12.87 -26.51 9.84
CA THR A 11 -13.80 -25.39 10.02
C THR A 11 -14.88 -25.31 8.94
N GLY A 12 -14.85 -26.21 7.94
CA GLY A 12 -15.77 -26.18 6.81
C GLY A 12 -15.36 -25.20 5.71
N THR A 13 -14.13 -24.69 5.72
CA THR A 13 -13.64 -23.72 4.75
C THR A 13 -12.94 -24.43 3.59
N PHE A 14 -13.18 -23.99 2.35
CA PHE A 14 -12.47 -24.50 1.18
C PHE A 14 -11.02 -24.02 1.16
N CYS A 15 -10.07 -24.94 1.18
CA CYS A 15 -8.64 -24.63 1.10
C CYS A 15 -8.08 -25.02 -0.27
N PHE A 16 -7.36 -24.08 -0.89
CA PHE A 16 -6.62 -24.32 -2.12
C PHE A 16 -5.15 -24.59 -1.80
N GLN A 17 -4.63 -25.71 -2.31
CA GLN A 17 -3.24 -26.09 -2.15
C GLN A 17 -2.34 -25.34 -3.16
N VAL A 18 -1.25 -24.75 -2.68
CA VAL A 18 -0.24 -24.14 -3.56
C VAL A 18 0.64 -25.23 -4.16
N GLY A 19 0.32 -25.63 -5.40
CA GLY A 19 1.06 -26.67 -6.11
C GLY A 19 1.05 -28.01 -5.36
N LYS A 20 2.22 -28.63 -5.17
CA LYS A 20 2.39 -29.87 -4.36
C LYS A 20 2.88 -29.61 -2.94
N SER A 21 2.99 -28.35 -2.54
CA SER A 21 3.43 -28.01 -1.18
C SER A 21 2.26 -28.19 -0.20
N LYS A 22 2.49 -28.59 1.05
CA LYS A 22 1.44 -28.64 2.09
C LYS A 22 1.08 -27.23 2.61
N GLN A 23 1.14 -26.22 1.75
CA GLN A 23 0.79 -24.84 2.05
C GLN A 23 -0.60 -24.55 1.47
N PHE A 24 -1.42 -23.88 2.27
CA PHE A 24 -2.80 -23.55 1.95
C PHE A 24 -2.96 -22.03 1.86
N ILE A 25 -3.75 -21.55 0.91
CA ILE A 25 -4.09 -20.13 0.80
C ILE A 25 -5.36 -19.90 1.62
N SER A 26 -5.28 -19.06 2.66
CA SER A 26 -6.47 -18.59 3.38
C SER A 26 -7.12 -17.42 2.64
N PRO A 27 -8.46 -17.36 2.55
CA PRO A 27 -9.16 -16.21 1.96
C PRO A 27 -8.94 -14.90 2.75
N TYR A 28 -8.45 -14.99 3.99
CA TYR A 28 -8.14 -13.83 4.83
C TYR A 28 -6.69 -13.35 4.68
N GLN A 29 -5.82 -14.12 4.00
CA GLN A 29 -4.44 -13.73 3.77
C GLN A 29 -4.31 -12.99 2.44
N ALA A 30 -3.39 -12.03 2.38
CA ALA A 30 -3.04 -11.35 1.15
C ALA A 30 -2.58 -12.39 0.11
N ASN A 31 -3.08 -12.26 -1.13
CA ASN A 31 -2.75 -13.21 -2.19
C ASN A 31 -1.26 -13.12 -2.55
N PRO A 32 -0.44 -14.16 -2.29
CA PRO A 32 1.00 -14.13 -2.52
C PRO A 32 1.40 -14.13 -4.01
N PHE A 33 0.45 -14.35 -4.91
CA PHE A 33 0.63 -14.30 -6.37
C PHE A 33 0.21 -12.96 -6.98
N ASP A 34 -0.38 -12.06 -6.18
CA ASP A 34 -0.68 -10.71 -6.63
C ASP A 34 0.61 -9.89 -6.69
N ASN A 35 0.78 -9.09 -7.74
CA ASN A 35 1.92 -8.20 -7.90
C ASN A 35 2.04 -7.17 -6.75
N CYS A 36 0.94 -6.88 -6.06
CA CYS A 36 0.93 -6.05 -4.86
C CYS A 36 1.59 -6.70 -3.64
N TYR A 37 1.65 -8.03 -3.56
CA TYR A 37 2.21 -8.74 -2.40
C TYR A 37 3.68 -8.43 -2.15
N LYS A 38 4.45 -8.14 -3.21
CA LYS A 38 5.86 -7.71 -3.14
C LYS A 38 6.08 -6.32 -3.72
N SER A 39 5.04 -5.49 -3.66
CA SER A 39 5.15 -4.12 -4.12
C SER A 39 6.04 -3.29 -3.19
N ASP A 40 6.68 -2.27 -3.74
CA ASP A 40 7.48 -1.29 -2.99
C ASP A 40 6.64 -0.08 -2.54
N CYS A 41 5.30 -0.19 -2.57
CA CYS A 41 4.40 0.92 -2.29
C CYS A 41 4.52 1.44 -0.86
N HIS A 42 4.18 2.71 -0.67
CA HIS A 42 4.06 3.25 0.68
C HIS A 42 3.07 2.40 1.49
N PRO A 43 3.29 2.13 2.78
CA PRO A 43 2.39 1.30 3.59
C PRO A 43 0.92 1.75 3.55
N ASP A 44 0.67 3.05 3.51
CA ASP A 44 -0.67 3.63 3.41
C ASP A 44 -1.21 3.77 1.97
N ALA A 45 -0.38 3.50 0.96
CA ALA A 45 -0.78 3.62 -0.44
C ALA A 45 -1.72 2.49 -0.87
N LYS A 46 -2.66 2.83 -1.73
CA LYS A 46 -3.46 1.84 -2.45
C LYS A 46 -2.61 1.19 -3.53
N CYS A 47 -2.42 -0.12 -3.44
CA CYS A 47 -1.86 -0.91 -4.53
C CYS A 47 -2.97 -1.49 -5.42
N THR A 48 -2.76 -1.44 -6.73
CA THR A 48 -3.64 -2.04 -7.75
C THR A 48 -2.80 -2.92 -8.67
N ALA A 49 -3.08 -4.22 -8.66
CA ALA A 49 -2.46 -5.16 -9.57
C ALA A 49 -2.82 -4.83 -11.02
N THR A 50 -1.88 -5.04 -11.93
CA THR A 50 -2.06 -4.91 -13.38
C THR A 50 -1.54 -6.18 -14.06
N PRO A 51 -1.90 -6.45 -15.33
CA PRO A 51 -1.41 -7.62 -16.04
C PRO A 51 0.12 -7.72 -16.14
N THR A 52 0.81 -6.58 -16.11
CA THR A 52 2.27 -6.49 -16.29
C THR A 52 3.03 -6.10 -15.02
N GLY A 53 2.35 -5.96 -13.88
CA GLY A 53 2.95 -5.49 -12.63
C GLY A 53 1.93 -4.90 -11.67
N TYR A 54 2.21 -3.73 -11.10
CA TYR A 54 1.34 -3.05 -10.14
C TYR A 54 1.44 -1.54 -10.28
N ARG A 55 0.38 -0.84 -9.90
CA ARG A 55 0.35 0.62 -9.77
C ARG A 55 0.03 0.97 -8.34
N CYS A 56 0.60 2.07 -7.87
CA CYS A 56 0.32 2.59 -6.54
C CYS A 56 -0.08 4.05 -6.57
N GLN A 57 -0.80 4.42 -5.53
CA GLN A 57 -1.45 5.71 -5.41
C GLN A 57 -1.63 6.02 -3.93
N CYS A 58 -1.22 7.21 -3.51
CA CYS A 58 -1.56 7.68 -2.17
C CYS A 58 -3.09 7.80 -2.03
N PRO A 59 -3.67 7.46 -0.87
CA PRO A 59 -5.09 7.62 -0.63
C PRO A 59 -5.48 9.10 -0.67
N GLU A 60 -6.77 9.40 -0.79
CA GLU A 60 -7.26 10.79 -0.89
C GLU A 60 -6.94 11.64 0.35
N THR A 61 -6.70 10.99 1.49
CA THR A 61 -6.28 11.61 2.75
C THR A 61 -4.78 11.89 2.81
N HIS A 62 -4.02 11.57 1.76
CA HIS A 62 -2.58 11.78 1.70
C HIS A 62 -2.18 12.55 0.45
N ARG A 63 -1.11 13.33 0.58
CA ARG A 63 -0.42 13.96 -0.52
C ARG A 63 0.72 13.07 -1.02
N ASP A 64 0.90 13.01 -2.33
CA ASP A 64 2.03 12.34 -2.97
C ASP A 64 3.17 13.34 -3.17
N LEU A 65 4.29 13.12 -2.49
CA LEU A 65 5.47 13.99 -2.55
C LEU A 65 6.39 13.64 -3.73
N ASN A 66 6.16 12.50 -4.38
CA ASN A 66 6.99 12.05 -5.51
C ASN A 66 6.14 11.59 -6.69
N PRO A 67 5.66 12.52 -7.53
CA PRO A 67 4.85 12.19 -8.71
C PRO A 67 5.57 11.28 -9.72
N LEU A 68 6.91 11.28 -9.75
CA LEU A 68 7.70 10.39 -10.62
C LEU A 68 7.64 8.93 -10.17
N LYS A 69 7.38 8.70 -8.87
CA LYS A 69 7.21 7.39 -8.26
C LYS A 69 5.92 7.36 -7.43
N ALA A 70 4.80 7.51 -8.12
CA ALA A 70 3.49 7.65 -7.50
C ALA A 70 3.19 6.57 -6.43
N GLY A 71 2.65 7.02 -5.30
CA GLY A 71 2.28 6.18 -4.17
C GLY A 71 3.45 5.56 -3.43
N ARG A 72 4.67 6.11 -3.54
CA ARG A 72 5.85 5.71 -2.75
C ARG A 72 6.18 6.66 -1.61
N ASP A 73 5.74 7.90 -1.73
CA ASP A 73 6.03 8.95 -0.77
C ASP A 73 4.71 9.65 -0.43
N CYS A 74 3.98 9.05 0.51
CA CYS A 74 2.66 9.52 0.90
C CYS A 74 2.75 10.16 2.28
N VAL A 75 2.28 11.40 2.39
CA VAL A 75 2.17 12.10 3.67
C VAL A 75 0.72 12.40 3.99
N SER A 76 0.27 12.08 5.21
CA SER A 76 -1.11 12.35 5.64
C SER A 76 -1.37 13.85 5.62
N TYR A 77 -2.54 14.27 5.11
CA TYR A 77 -2.94 15.67 5.18
C TYR A 77 -3.21 16.14 6.61
N ALA A 78 -3.37 15.26 7.58
CA ALA A 78 -3.72 15.63 8.95
C ALA A 78 -2.75 15.01 9.95
N GLY A 79 -2.46 15.76 11.04
CA GLY A 79 -1.67 15.27 12.16
C GLY A 79 -0.21 14.98 11.81
N VAL A 80 0.32 15.67 10.80
CA VAL A 80 1.74 15.65 10.42
C VAL A 80 2.29 17.04 10.66
N ASN A 81 3.39 17.13 11.42
CA ASN A 81 4.12 18.38 11.57
C ASN A 81 5.00 18.61 10.34
N GLU A 82 4.56 19.49 9.46
CA GLU A 82 5.25 19.86 8.22
C GLU A 82 6.57 20.57 8.46
N CYS A 83 6.76 21.19 9.62
CA CYS A 83 7.97 21.91 9.95
C CYS A 83 9.14 20.99 10.32
N GLU A 84 8.88 19.71 10.62
CA GLU A 84 9.92 18.75 10.98
C GLU A 84 10.78 18.31 9.78
N ARG A 85 10.24 18.40 8.55
CA ARG A 85 10.92 17.96 7.33
C ARG A 85 10.77 18.94 6.19
N LYS A 86 11.88 19.22 5.50
CA LYS A 86 11.89 20.19 4.41
C LYS A 86 11.01 19.75 3.23
N GLU A 87 10.87 18.45 3.02
CA GLU A 87 10.07 17.87 1.94
C GLU A 87 8.56 18.03 2.16
N TRP A 88 8.13 18.24 3.41
CA TRP A 88 6.73 18.47 3.78
C TRP A 88 6.39 19.95 3.86
N ASN A 89 7.42 20.78 4.01
CA ASN A 89 7.32 22.20 4.21
C ASN A 89 7.25 22.97 2.87
N GLU A 90 6.21 23.76 2.70
CA GLU A 90 6.01 24.63 1.54
C GLU A 90 6.34 26.11 1.78
N CYS A 91 6.74 26.45 3.01
CA CYS A 91 7.12 27.82 3.35
C CYS A 91 8.35 28.26 2.56
N ASP A 92 8.49 29.58 2.38
CA ASP A 92 9.75 30.18 1.93
C ASP A 92 10.89 29.81 2.89
N GLU A 93 12.12 29.65 2.38
CA GLU A 93 13.28 29.28 3.19
C GLU A 93 13.62 30.28 4.30
N ASN A 94 13.18 31.54 4.15
CA ASN A 94 13.36 32.60 5.13
C ASN A 94 12.11 32.82 6.01
N ALA A 95 11.02 32.09 5.76
CA ALA A 95 9.81 32.19 6.55
C ALA A 95 9.91 31.32 7.81
N ARG A 96 9.24 31.75 8.88
CA ARG A 96 9.02 30.92 10.05
C ARG A 96 7.91 29.91 9.74
N CYS A 97 8.23 28.62 9.83
CA CYS A 97 7.23 27.56 9.77
C CYS A 97 6.45 27.46 11.10
N ILE A 98 5.14 27.19 11.00
CA ILE A 98 4.23 26.93 12.11
C ILE A 98 3.50 25.63 11.76
N ASP A 99 3.49 24.68 12.69
CA ASP A 99 2.81 23.39 12.55
C ASP A 99 1.29 23.59 12.57
N GLU A 100 0.60 23.05 11.58
CA GLU A 100 -0.85 23.16 11.41
C GLU A 100 -1.53 21.78 11.48
N ASP A 101 -2.78 21.75 11.92
CA ASP A 101 -3.53 20.49 12.03
C ASP A 101 -3.70 19.78 10.67
N TYR A 102 -3.66 20.55 9.57
CA TYR A 102 -3.78 20.06 8.21
C TYR A 102 -2.73 20.66 7.27
N LEU A 103 -2.06 19.80 6.49
CA LEU A 103 -1.19 20.20 5.39
C LEU A 103 -1.98 20.97 4.33
N TYR A 104 -1.41 22.08 3.87
CA TYR A 104 -1.94 22.84 2.74
C TYR A 104 -1.88 22.02 1.44
N ARG A 105 -2.89 22.22 0.58
CA ARG A 105 -3.15 21.41 -0.62
C ARG A 105 -2.42 21.92 -1.86
#